data_AF-A0A920KZ61-F1
#
_entry.id   AF-A0A920KZ61-F1
#
_cell.length_a   1.000
_cell.length_b   1.000
_cell.length_c   1.000
_cell.angle_alpha   90.00
_cell.angle_beta   90.00
_cell.angle_gamma   90.00
#
_symmetry.space_group_name_H-M   'P 1'
#
loop_
_entity.id
_entity.type
_entity.pdbx_description
1 polymer ?
#
loop_
_entity_poly.entity_id
_entity_poly.type
_entity_poly.pdbx_seq_one_letter_code
_entity_poly.pdbx_strand_id
1 'polypeptide(L)' 'MTAEVLEFIYMGDVFRTRLRVAGSDDFIVKTRNSSDQVRLNPGEKIEIGWSPSCCRALDA' A
#
# COMPACT_ATOMS: atom_id res chain seq x y z
N MET A 1 -1.88 6.68 -10.24
CA MET A 1 -2.91 5.67 -10.60
C MET A 1 -3.76 5.38 -9.38
N THR A 2 -4.98 4.90 -9.53
CA THR A 2 -5.88 4.67 -8.37
C THR A 2 -5.85 3.22 -7.90
N ALA A 3 -5.81 3.04 -6.59
CA ALA A 3 -5.92 1.76 -5.91
C ALA A 3 -7.05 1.79 -4.88
N GLU A 4 -7.68 0.64 -4.63
CA GLU A 4 -8.70 0.48 -3.59
C GLU A 4 -8.08 -0.21 -2.38
N VAL A 5 -8.31 0.33 -1.19
CA VAL A 5 -7.86 -0.27 0.07
C VAL A 5 -8.75 -1.44 0.41
N LEU A 6 -8.16 -2.63 0.56
CA LEU A 6 -8.90 -3.83 0.95
C LEU A 6 -8.81 -4.04 2.46
N GLU A 7 -7.62 -3.91 3.03
CA GLU A 7 -7.37 -4.12 4.46
C GLU A 7 -6.30 -3.17 4.98
N PHE A 8 -6.44 -2.73 6.23
CA PHE A 8 -5.44 -1.96 6.97
C PHE A 8 -5.14 -2.68 8.29
N ILE A 9 -3.91 -3.15 8.46
CA ILE A 9 -3.53 -4.10 9.52
C ILE A 9 -2.40 -3.51 10.35
N TYR A 10 -2.63 -3.40 11.67
CA TYR A 10 -1.60 -3.05 12.66
C TYR A 10 -0.66 -4.23 12.89
N MET A 11 0.65 -4.02 12.70
CA MET A 11 1.68 -5.05 12.87
C MET A 11 2.73 -4.64 13.91
N GLY A 12 2.38 -3.80 14.88
CA GLY A 12 3.33 -3.26 15.85
C GLY A 12 3.97 -1.96 15.37
N ASP A 13 5.21 -2.04 14.91
CA ASP A 13 6.01 -0.90 14.45
C ASP A 13 5.69 -0.46 13.02
N VAL A 14 4.92 -1.26 12.27
CA VAL A 14 4.50 -0.97 10.90
C VAL A 14 3.01 -1.22 10.68
N PHE A 15 2.47 -0.58 9.65
CA PHE A 15 1.21 -0.94 9.04
C PHE A 15 1.43 -1.75 7.80
N ARG A 16 0.53 -2.72 7.58
CA ARG A 16 0.35 -3.34 6.27
C ARG A 16 -0.99 -2.88 5.72
N THR A 17 -0.96 -2.37 4.50
CA THR A 17 -2.17 -2.05 3.76
C THR A 17 -2.20 -2.92 2.52
N ARG A 18 -3.26 -3.73 2.38
CA ARG A 18 -3.50 -4.51 1.17
C ARG A 18 -4.37 -3.71 0.23
N LEU A 19 -3.95 -3.64 -1.03
CA LEU A 19 -4.56 -2.81 -2.06
C LEU A 19 -4.95 -3.67 -3.26
N ARG A 20 -6.08 -3.31 -3.90
CA ARG A 20 -6.38 -3.71 -5.26
C ARG A 20 -5.75 -2.72 -6.23
N VAL A 21 -4.78 -3.18 -7.03
CA VAL A 21 -4.02 -2.39 -7.99
C VAL A 21 -4.06 -3.07 -9.34
N ALA A 22 -4.55 -2.37 -10.38
CA ALA A 22 -4.54 -2.84 -11.76
C ALA A 22 -5.08 -4.28 -11.97
N GLY A 23 -6.08 -4.69 -11.17
CA GLY A 23 -6.70 -6.02 -11.25
C GLY A 23 -6.07 -7.09 -10.34
N SER A 24 -4.96 -6.80 -9.67
CA SER A 24 -4.37 -7.65 -8.62
C SER A 24 -4.78 -7.15 -7.24
N ASP A 25 -5.06 -8.07 -6.31
CA ASP A 25 -5.46 -7.81 -4.92
C ASP A 25 -4.40 -8.19 -3.87
N ASP A 26 -3.23 -8.62 -4.32
CA ASP A 26 -2.09 -9.04 -3.50
C ASP A 26 -1.03 -7.93 -3.32
N PHE A 27 -1.38 -6.68 -3.66
CA PHE A 27 -0.44 -5.57 -3.54
C PHE A 27 -0.38 -5.07 -2.09
N ILE A 28 0.78 -5.21 -1.45
CA ILE A 28 0.99 -4.83 -0.04
C ILE A 28 1.89 -3.61 0.05
N VAL A 29 1.41 -2.57 0.72
CA VAL A 29 2.23 -1.43 1.14
C VAL A 29 2.56 -1.57 2.63
N LYS A 30 3.81 -1.25 2.98
CA LYS A 30 4.25 -1.15 4.37
C LYS A 30 4.59 0.30 4.68
N THR A 31 3.99 0.83 5.74
CA THR A 31 4.32 2.16 6.27
C THR A 31 4.71 2.07 7.74
N ARG A 32 5.45 3.06 8.23
CA ARG A 32 5.83 3.12 9.64
C ARG A 32 4.59 3.38 10.49
N ASN A 33 4.52 2.76 11.66
CA ASN A 33 3.61 3.20 12.70
C ASN A 33 4.14 4.44 13.41
N SER A 34 3.99 5.59 12.75
CA SER A 34 4.26 6.90 13.34
C SER A 34 2.96 7.63 13.64
N SER A 35 3.02 8.62 14.53
CA SER A 35 1.85 9.39 14.96
C SER A 35 1.22 10.23 13.83
N ASP A 36 2.01 10.59 12.82
CA ASP A 36 1.61 11.33 11.62
C ASP A 36 1.10 10.43 10.48
N GLN A 37 1.13 9.11 10.65
CA GLN A 37 0.71 8.18 9.60
C GLN A 37 -0.80 8.19 9.41
N VAL A 38 -1.22 8.50 8.18
CA VAL A 38 -2.63 8.42 7.76
C VAL A 38 -3.14 6.99 7.87
N ARG A 39 -4.29 6.84 8.53
CA ARG A 39 -5.02 5.57 8.67
C ARG A 39 -6.02 5.44 7.53
N LEU A 40 -5.73 4.51 6.64
CA LEU A 40 -6.57 4.23 5.48
C LEU A 40 -7.71 3.29 5.87
N ASN A 41 -8.88 3.50 5.27
CA ASN A 41 -10.06 2.69 5.54
C ASN A 41 -10.31 1.70 4.39
N PRO A 42 -10.79 0.47 4.67
CA PRO A 42 -11.27 -0.43 3.62
C PRO A 42 -12.33 0.25 2.73
N GLY A 43 -12.23 0.05 1.41
CA GLY A 43 -13.05 0.69 0.38
C GLY A 43 -12.58 2.06 -0.07
N GLU A 44 -11.61 2.68 0.62
CA GLU A 44 -11.07 3.98 0.25
C GLU A 44 -10.26 3.89 -1.06
N LYS A 45 -10.46 4.86 -1.94
CA LYS A 45 -9.70 4.98 -3.19
C LYS A 45 -8.56 5.96 -2.99
N ILE A 46 -7.33 5.47 -3.18
CA ILE A 46 -6.11 6.27 -3.00
C ILE A 46 -5.33 6.36 -4.30
N GLU A 47 -4.61 7.46 -4.47
CA GLU A 47 -3.59 7.54 -5.50
C GLU A 47 -2.31 6.87 -5.04
N ILE A 48 -1.78 6.00 -5.89
CA ILE A 48 -0.47 5.39 -5.70
C ILE A 48 0.46 5.75 -6.85
N GLY A 49 1.74 5.81 -6.52
CA GLY A 49 2.84 6.04 -7.43
C GLY A 49 4.13 5.41 -6.88
N TRP A 50 5.11 5.27 -7.76
CA TRP A 50 6.40 4.67 -7.41
C TRP A 50 7.50 5.67 -7.61
N SER A 51 8.44 5.70 -6.67
CA SER A 51 9.72 6.36 -6.91
C SER A 51 10.52 5.51 -7.89
N PRO A 52 10.93 6.02 -9.06
CA PRO A 52 11.67 5.25 -10.05
C PRO A 52 12.96 4.64 -9.49
N SER A 53 13.60 5.31 -8.52
CA SER A 53 14.80 4.83 -7.83
C SER A 53 14.56 3.59 -6.96
N CYS A 54 13.31 3.31 -6.59
CA CYS A 54 12.91 2.15 -5.79
C CYS A 54 12.33 1.02 -6.64
N CYS A 55 12.13 1.24 -7.94
CA CYS A 55 11.64 0.20 -8.85
C CYS A 55 12.78 -0.74 -9.20
N ARG A 56 12.56 -2.05 -8.98
CA ARG A 56 13.45 -3.09 -9.50
C ARG A 56 12.63 -4.05 -10.35
N ALA A 57 13.05 -4.24 -11.59
CA ALA A 57 12.58 -5.32 -12.42
C ALA A 57 13.44 -6.56 -12.13
N LEU A 58 12.81 -7.73 -12.08
CA LEU A 58 13.50 -9.01 -12.10
C LEU A 58 13.35 -9.57 -13.52
N ASP A 59 14.37 -10.27 -14.01
CA ASP A 59 14.24 -11.09 -15.21
C ASP A 59 13.22 -12.23 -14.96
N ALA A 60 12.50 -12.61 -16.02
CA ALA A 60 11.39 -13.56 -15.96
C ALA A 60 11.83 -15.02 -15.82
#